data_AF-A0A3C1K456-F1
#
_entry.id   AF-A0A3C1K456-F1
#
_cell.length_a   1.000
_cell.length_b   1.000
_cell.length_c   1.000
_cell.angle_alpha   90.00
_cell.angle_beta   90.00
_cell.angle_gamma   90.00
#
_symmetry.space_group_name_H-M   'P 1'
#
loop_
_entity.id
_entity.type
_entity.pdbx_description
1 polymer ?
#
loop_
_entity_poly.entity_id
_entity_poly.type
_entity_poly.pdbx_seq_one_letter_code
_entity_poly.pdbx_strand_id
1 'polypeptide(L)'
;MTLYESMKWTNLQLIKGRVFTQEEKQKITKHFLDGVSDEKTVLRFHKGVNAPRDETGDSRQMYPLFFIPPYRNEADGTKGEKYKTITCVTPKTHILSANAYELEIIRILALLSPNNEKVEKIVNRTLERLKTSCFANECYMGECFETSLISLRFICTACPENVQWLKNLVNKISKHIDDKKRHSGILFYYWLCFSEMPIELAESKIIRYKDELLKHINRSFVMNSEQNKNMSYLCKYIVRNCLSKLDDYAFLQNRDPYINEKDGRLYFPVEKQKT
;
A
#
# COMPACT_ATOMS: atom_id res chain seq x y z
N MET A 1 8.72 6.86 17.21
CA MET A 1 8.60 6.07 15.98
C MET A 1 9.05 6.93 14.83
N THR A 2 9.84 6.37 13.92
CA THR A 2 10.18 6.99 12.64
C THR A 2 8.94 7.08 11.76
N LEU A 3 8.97 7.93 10.71
CA LEU A 3 7.87 8.01 9.74
C LEU A 3 7.57 6.66 9.08
N TYR A 4 8.58 5.84 8.82
CA TYR A 4 8.40 4.50 8.24
C TYR A 4 7.64 3.56 9.20
N GLU A 5 8.03 3.53 10.47
CA GLU A 5 7.34 2.74 11.50
C GLU A 5 5.90 3.20 11.67
N SER A 6 5.68 4.53 11.73
CA SER A 6 4.35 5.13 11.81
C SER A 6 3.50 4.76 10.60
N MET A 7 4.05 4.83 9.39
CA MET A 7 3.36 4.43 8.16
C MET A 7 2.98 2.95 8.15
N LYS A 8 3.89 2.05 8.56
CA LYS A 8 3.62 0.61 8.65
C LYS A 8 2.57 0.28 9.70
N TRP A 9 2.67 0.88 10.87
CA TRP A 9 1.74 0.68 11.96
C TRP A 9 0.35 1.18 11.60
N THR A 10 0.23 2.42 11.11
CA THR A 10 -1.08 3.00 10.75
C THR A 10 -1.74 2.21 9.63
N ASN A 11 -0.99 1.79 8.60
CA ASN A 11 -1.51 0.89 7.57
C ASN A 11 -2.06 -0.41 8.17
N LEU A 12 -1.32 -1.07 9.07
CA LEU A 12 -1.78 -2.31 9.70
C LEU A 12 -3.08 -2.09 10.50
N GLN A 13 -3.18 -0.99 11.24
CA GLN A 13 -4.40 -0.67 12.00
C GLN A 13 -5.59 -0.40 11.08
N LEU A 14 -5.40 0.35 10.00
CA LEU A 14 -6.45 0.59 9.01
C LEU A 14 -6.93 -0.71 8.35
N ILE A 15 -5.99 -1.59 7.97
CA ILE A 15 -6.31 -2.87 7.33
C ILE A 15 -7.06 -3.81 8.29
N LYS A 16 -6.76 -3.74 9.60
CA LYS A 16 -7.53 -4.43 10.65
C LYS A 16 -8.97 -3.93 10.76
N GLY A 17 -9.26 -2.71 10.31
CA GLY A 17 -10.56 -2.06 10.43
C GLY A 17 -10.66 -1.15 11.65
N ARG A 18 -9.54 -0.75 12.26
CA ARG A 18 -9.56 0.20 13.39
C ARG A 18 -10.06 1.56 12.93
N VAL A 19 -11.01 2.10 13.67
CA VAL A 19 -11.45 3.49 13.55
C VAL A 19 -10.63 4.35 14.52
N PHE A 20 -9.86 5.31 13.99
CA PHE A 20 -9.11 6.26 14.79
C PHE A 20 -10.00 7.39 15.32
N THR A 21 -9.76 7.83 16.55
CA THR A 21 -10.39 9.03 17.10
C THR A 21 -9.89 10.29 16.38
N GLN A 22 -10.59 11.41 16.52
CA GLN A 22 -10.15 12.67 15.90
C GLN A 22 -8.79 13.15 16.44
N GLU A 23 -8.55 12.96 17.74
CA GLU A 23 -7.26 13.29 18.35
C GLU A 23 -6.13 12.42 17.79
N GLU A 24 -6.37 11.11 17.60
CA GLU A 24 -5.39 10.21 16.98
C GLU A 24 -5.11 10.60 15.52
N LYS A 25 -6.16 10.90 14.75
CA LYS A 25 -6.03 11.39 13.36
C LYS A 25 -5.18 12.64 13.30
N GLN A 26 -5.43 13.62 14.18
CA GLN A 26 -4.66 14.86 14.26
C GLN A 26 -3.20 14.61 14.63
N LYS A 27 -2.93 13.75 15.62
CA LYS A 27 -1.56 13.39 16.03
C LYS A 27 -0.78 12.71 14.91
N ILE A 28 -1.39 11.73 14.24
CA ILE A 28 -0.78 11.01 13.11
C ILE A 28 -0.53 11.96 11.94
N THR A 29 -1.52 12.79 11.61
CA THR A 29 -1.43 13.78 10.52
C THR A 29 -0.31 14.77 10.79
N LYS A 30 -0.25 15.35 11.99
CA LYS A 30 0.81 16.28 12.39
C LYS A 30 2.18 15.62 12.27
N HIS A 31 2.35 14.42 12.80
CA HIS A 31 3.61 13.68 12.74
C HIS A 31 4.11 13.50 11.30
N PHE A 32 3.24 13.14 10.35
CA PHE A 32 3.61 13.05 8.94
C PHE A 32 3.87 14.42 8.30
N LEU A 33 3.05 15.44 8.58
CA LEU A 33 3.23 16.78 8.01
C LEU A 33 4.50 17.49 8.51
N ASP A 34 4.94 17.19 9.72
CA ASP A 34 6.22 17.64 10.30
C ASP A 34 7.41 16.90 9.66
N GLY A 35 7.16 15.72 9.07
CA GLY A 35 8.15 14.89 8.38
C GLY A 35 8.32 15.15 6.89
N VAL A 36 7.67 16.19 6.35
CA VAL A 36 7.80 16.57 4.93
C VAL A 36 9.24 17.00 4.66
N SER A 37 9.85 16.42 3.62
CA SER A 37 11.22 16.71 3.22
C SER A 37 11.37 18.15 2.72
N ASP A 38 12.45 18.81 3.12
CA ASP A 38 12.80 20.12 2.60
C ASP A 38 13.27 20.04 1.14
N GLU A 39 13.22 21.18 0.44
CA GLU A 39 13.59 21.29 -0.98
C GLU A 39 15.03 20.83 -1.26
N LYS A 40 15.99 21.13 -0.38
CA LYS A 40 17.39 20.73 -0.57
C LYS A 40 17.53 19.21 -0.52
N THR A 41 16.77 18.55 0.36
CA THR A 41 16.72 17.09 0.48
C THR A 41 16.12 16.46 -0.77
N VAL A 42 15.00 17.00 -1.29
CA VAL A 42 14.37 16.53 -2.53
C VAL A 42 15.30 16.68 -3.73
N LEU A 43 15.89 17.86 -3.93
CA LEU A 43 16.82 18.14 -5.03
C LEU A 43 18.06 17.24 -4.97
N ARG A 44 18.62 17.03 -3.78
CA ARG A 44 19.75 16.13 -3.58
C ARG A 44 19.40 14.69 -3.97
N PHE A 45 18.22 14.22 -3.57
CA PHE A 45 17.75 12.89 -3.93
C PHE A 45 17.56 12.74 -5.44
N HIS A 46 16.85 13.68 -6.08
CA HIS A 46 16.64 13.67 -7.54
C HIS A 46 17.95 13.68 -8.31
N LYS A 47 18.94 14.48 -7.87
CA LYS A 47 20.29 14.44 -8.44
C LYS A 47 20.95 13.07 -8.25
N GLY A 48 20.81 12.46 -7.08
CA GLY A 48 21.41 11.16 -6.77
C GLY A 48 20.83 9.99 -7.58
N VAL A 49 19.57 10.09 -8.03
CA VAL A 49 18.91 9.06 -8.86
C VAL A 49 18.91 9.41 -10.35
N ASN A 50 19.58 10.49 -10.75
CA ASN A 50 19.56 11.02 -12.12
C ASN A 50 18.13 11.16 -12.66
N ALA A 51 17.25 11.79 -11.87
CA ALA A 51 15.87 12.02 -12.28
C ALA A 51 15.83 12.75 -13.64
N PRO A 52 14.96 12.33 -14.58
CA PRO A 52 14.77 13.02 -15.85
C PRO A 52 14.49 14.51 -15.63
N ARG A 53 15.06 15.36 -16.48
CA ARG A 53 14.83 16.81 -16.47
C ARG A 53 14.14 17.20 -17.76
N ASP A 54 13.34 18.26 -17.73
CA ASP A 54 12.62 18.73 -18.92
C ASP A 54 13.58 19.01 -20.11
N GLU A 55 14.83 19.40 -19.81
CA GLU A 55 15.92 19.61 -20.78
C GLU A 55 16.32 18.34 -21.57
N THR A 56 16.02 17.14 -21.08
CA THR A 56 16.35 15.87 -21.76
C THR A 56 15.22 15.36 -22.67
N GLY A 57 14.13 16.13 -22.83
CA GLY A 57 12.95 15.72 -23.61
C GLY A 57 12.09 14.63 -22.95
N ASP A 58 12.45 14.19 -21.75
CA ASP A 58 11.71 13.23 -20.93
C ASP A 58 11.06 13.97 -19.75
N SER A 59 9.79 14.35 -19.93
CA SER A 59 9.00 15.08 -18.93
C SER A 59 8.41 14.19 -17.83
N ARG A 60 8.76 12.89 -17.81
CA ARG A 60 8.19 11.94 -16.85
C ARG A 60 8.75 12.16 -15.45
N GLN A 61 7.88 12.47 -14.51
CA GLN A 61 8.27 12.67 -13.12
C GLN A 61 8.10 11.36 -12.33
N MET A 62 9.18 10.57 -12.24
CA MET A 62 9.12 9.21 -11.65
C MET A 62 9.38 9.13 -10.14
N TYR A 63 9.78 10.23 -9.49
CA TYR A 63 10.31 10.21 -8.12
C TYR A 63 9.50 11.07 -7.13
N PRO A 64 9.57 10.74 -5.82
CA PRO A 64 8.97 11.51 -4.72
C PRO A 64 9.19 13.02 -4.75
N LEU A 65 8.21 13.79 -4.26
CA LEU A 65 8.22 15.25 -4.11
C LEU A 65 8.22 15.70 -2.65
N PHE A 66 7.65 14.92 -1.74
CA PHE A 66 7.36 15.34 -0.36
C PHE A 66 7.99 14.47 0.71
N PHE A 67 8.12 13.16 0.45
CA PHE A 67 8.66 12.22 1.42
C PHE A 67 9.80 11.43 0.80
N ILE A 68 11.02 11.90 1.03
CA ILE A 68 12.24 11.21 0.62
C ILE A 68 12.60 10.20 1.71
N PRO A 69 12.75 8.89 1.40
CA PRO A 69 13.18 7.94 2.41
C PRO A 69 14.59 8.30 2.88
N PRO A 70 14.88 8.30 4.20
CA PRO A 70 16.23 8.52 4.72
C PRO A 70 17.21 7.53 4.07
N TYR A 71 18.25 8.08 3.43
CA TYR A 71 19.26 7.30 2.70
C TYR A 71 20.39 6.79 3.62
N ARG A 72 20.50 7.34 4.83
CA ARG A 72 21.49 6.94 5.84
C ARG A 72 20.78 6.58 7.14
N ASN A 73 21.35 5.62 7.84
CA ASN A 73 20.97 5.33 9.21
C ASN A 73 21.39 6.53 10.07
N GLU A 74 20.42 7.18 10.72
CA GLU A 74 20.65 8.43 11.48
C GLU A 74 21.58 8.23 12.67
N ALA A 75 21.66 7.01 13.19
CA ALA A 75 22.47 6.67 14.36
C ALA A 75 23.97 6.51 14.06
N ASP A 76 24.35 6.05 12.86
CA ASP A 76 25.74 5.66 12.57
C ASP A 76 26.27 6.16 11.20
N GLY A 77 25.45 6.87 10.43
CA GLY A 77 25.83 7.47 9.15
C GLY A 77 26.10 6.48 8.01
N THR A 78 25.84 5.18 8.22
CA THR A 78 25.97 4.13 7.20
C THR A 78 24.82 4.18 6.19
N LYS A 79 24.98 3.52 5.02
CA LYS A 79 23.89 3.40 4.04
C LYS A 79 22.75 2.62 4.68
N GLY A 80 21.59 3.26 4.84
CA GLY A 80 20.40 2.63 5.37
C GLY A 80 19.87 1.54 4.43
N GLU A 81 19.18 0.55 4.99
CA GLU A 81 18.47 -0.44 4.19
C GLU A 81 17.24 0.19 3.51
N LYS A 82 16.94 -0.25 2.28
CA LYS A 82 15.70 0.14 1.61
C LYS A 82 14.50 -0.39 2.41
N TYR A 83 13.59 0.52 2.75
CA TYR A 83 12.37 0.17 3.45
C TYR A 83 11.51 -0.80 2.64
N LYS A 84 11.00 -1.83 3.32
CA LYS A 84 10.13 -2.84 2.72
C LYS A 84 8.73 -2.29 2.50
N THR A 85 8.00 -2.84 1.53
CA THR A 85 6.58 -2.49 1.33
C THR A 85 5.70 -2.96 2.50
N ILE A 86 4.41 -2.59 2.46
CA ILE A 86 3.42 -3.06 3.46
C ILE A 86 3.40 -4.59 3.56
N THR A 87 3.50 -5.29 2.44
CA THR A 87 3.54 -6.76 2.34
C THR A 87 4.96 -7.35 2.36
N CYS A 88 5.92 -6.62 2.93
CA CYS A 88 7.29 -7.05 3.17
C CYS A 88 8.12 -7.38 1.92
N VAL A 89 7.78 -6.83 0.75
CA VAL A 89 8.64 -6.90 -0.44
C VAL A 89 9.83 -5.96 -0.24
N THR A 90 11.05 -6.46 -0.43
CA THR A 90 12.28 -5.65 -0.37
C THR A 90 12.54 -5.00 -1.72
N PRO A 91 12.52 -3.67 -1.83
CA PRO A 91 12.82 -2.99 -3.09
C PRO A 91 14.28 -3.14 -3.52
N LYS A 92 14.50 -3.34 -4.82
CA LYS A 92 15.80 -3.40 -5.48
C LYS A 92 16.18 -2.07 -6.12
N THR A 93 15.20 -1.25 -6.49
CA THR A 93 15.34 0.04 -7.17
C THR A 93 14.94 1.20 -6.26
N HIS A 94 15.41 2.40 -6.61
CA HIS A 94 14.94 3.63 -5.96
C HIS A 94 13.51 4.00 -6.36
N ILE A 95 13.05 3.58 -7.55
CA ILE A 95 11.68 3.85 -8.02
C ILE A 95 10.69 3.23 -7.05
N LEU A 96 10.77 1.92 -6.80
CA LEU A 96 9.85 1.26 -5.88
C LEU A 96 10.07 1.72 -4.44
N SER A 97 11.31 1.77 -3.97
CA SER A 97 11.60 2.12 -2.57
C SER A 97 11.06 3.51 -2.20
N ALA A 98 11.29 4.50 -3.04
CA ALA A 98 10.94 5.88 -2.74
C ALA A 98 9.45 6.14 -2.95
N ASN A 99 8.84 5.62 -4.03
CA ASN A 99 7.40 5.76 -4.26
C ASN A 99 6.57 4.96 -3.25
N ALA A 100 7.02 3.77 -2.82
CA ALA A 100 6.35 3.02 -1.75
C ALA A 100 6.29 3.82 -0.45
N TYR A 101 7.41 4.46 -0.09
CA TYR A 101 7.50 5.26 1.11
C TYR A 101 6.56 6.47 1.05
N GLU A 102 6.65 7.25 -0.02
CA GLU A 102 5.85 8.47 -0.14
C GLU A 102 4.36 8.19 -0.32
N LEU A 103 3.98 7.35 -1.27
CA LEU A 103 2.59 7.17 -1.64
C LEU A 103 1.78 6.55 -0.49
N GLU A 104 2.38 5.68 0.31
CA GLU A 104 1.74 5.13 1.52
C GLU A 104 1.48 6.18 2.58
N ILE A 105 2.44 7.11 2.80
CA ILE A 105 2.28 8.22 3.74
C ILE A 105 1.17 9.15 3.26
N ILE A 106 1.20 9.57 1.99
CA ILE A 106 0.21 10.49 1.44
C ILE A 106 -1.19 9.84 1.41
N ARG A 107 -1.28 8.54 1.12
CA ARG A 107 -2.54 7.79 1.22
C ARG A 107 -3.13 7.84 2.62
N ILE A 108 -2.30 7.67 3.66
CA ILE A 108 -2.75 7.81 5.06
C ILE A 108 -3.22 9.24 5.33
N LEU A 109 -2.48 10.25 4.89
CA LEU A 109 -2.87 11.65 5.06
C LEU A 109 -4.25 11.93 4.42
N ALA A 110 -4.47 11.46 3.20
CA ALA A 110 -5.74 11.59 2.49
C ALA A 110 -6.90 10.89 3.22
N LEU A 111 -6.66 9.74 3.86
CA LEU A 111 -7.69 9.04 4.64
C LEU A 111 -8.02 9.72 5.97
N LEU A 112 -7.01 10.22 6.68
CA LEU A 112 -7.19 10.69 8.05
C LEU A 112 -7.57 12.17 8.12
N SER A 113 -7.15 12.98 7.14
CA SER A 113 -7.34 14.43 7.13
C SER A 113 -7.60 14.99 5.71
N PRO A 114 -8.64 14.51 5.00
CA PRO A 114 -8.91 14.93 3.61
C PRO A 114 -9.17 16.44 3.46
N ASN A 115 -9.73 17.09 4.49
CA ASN A 115 -10.10 18.51 4.45
C ASN A 115 -8.97 19.45 4.93
N ASN A 116 -7.76 18.93 5.16
CA ASN A 116 -6.62 19.75 5.54
C ASN A 116 -5.98 20.34 4.28
N GLU A 117 -5.91 21.67 4.17
CA GLU A 117 -5.38 22.35 2.97
C GLU A 117 -3.96 21.92 2.57
N LYS A 118 -3.08 21.63 3.55
CA LYS A 118 -1.71 21.17 3.26
C LYS A 118 -1.74 19.75 2.71
N VAL A 119 -2.59 18.88 3.26
CA VAL A 119 -2.80 17.52 2.75
C VAL A 119 -3.35 17.55 1.33
N GLU A 120 -4.38 18.36 1.06
CA GLU A 120 -4.98 18.51 -0.26
C GLU A 120 -3.93 18.95 -1.31
N LYS A 121 -3.12 19.96 -0.99
CA LYS A 121 -2.03 20.43 -1.87
C LYS A 121 -1.00 19.33 -2.16
N ILE A 122 -0.63 18.54 -1.15
CA ILE A 122 0.29 17.41 -1.31
C ILE A 122 -0.33 16.35 -2.23
N VAL A 123 -1.58 15.96 -1.97
CA VAL A 123 -2.32 14.96 -2.76
C VAL A 123 -2.43 15.39 -4.23
N ASN A 124 -2.88 16.61 -4.49
CA ASN A 124 -3.08 17.12 -5.85
C ASN A 124 -1.76 17.17 -6.64
N ARG A 125 -0.68 17.67 -6.02
CA ARG A 125 0.64 17.67 -6.67
C ARG A 125 1.17 16.26 -6.94
N THR A 126 0.91 15.31 -6.05
CA THR A 126 1.26 13.90 -6.26
C THR A 126 0.44 13.28 -7.39
N LEU A 127 -0.86 13.58 -7.50
CA LEU A 127 -1.71 13.13 -8.61
C LEU A 127 -1.21 13.66 -9.96
N GLU A 128 -0.90 14.96 -10.07
CA GLU A 128 -0.34 15.56 -11.29
C GLU A 128 0.97 14.90 -11.70
N ARG A 129 1.85 14.62 -10.72
CA ARG A 129 3.06 13.85 -10.98
C ARG A 129 2.76 12.45 -11.52
N LEU A 130 1.84 11.73 -10.90
CA LEU A 130 1.52 10.36 -11.32
C LEU A 130 0.94 10.32 -12.73
N LYS A 131 0.21 11.35 -13.19
CA LYS A 131 -0.24 11.42 -14.59
C LYS A 131 0.91 11.38 -15.60
N THR A 132 2.10 11.84 -15.25
CA THR A 132 3.28 11.79 -16.13
C THR A 132 4.17 10.57 -15.88
N SER A 133 3.92 9.77 -14.85
CA SER A 133 4.78 8.63 -14.52
C SER A 133 4.43 7.39 -15.33
N CYS A 134 5.45 6.59 -15.66
CA CYS A 134 5.22 5.40 -16.46
C CYS A 134 4.47 4.30 -15.67
N PHE A 135 4.72 4.15 -14.37
CA PHE A 135 4.11 3.11 -13.54
C PHE A 135 2.64 3.41 -13.19
N ALA A 136 2.18 4.65 -13.33
CA ALA A 136 0.76 5.00 -13.17
C ALA A 136 0.00 5.00 -14.51
N ASN A 137 0.66 4.64 -15.62
CA ASN A 137 0.05 4.65 -16.95
C ASN A 137 0.34 3.37 -17.76
N GLU A 138 1.61 3.00 -17.99
CA GLU A 138 1.99 2.10 -19.10
C GLU A 138 3.16 1.13 -18.84
N CYS A 139 3.94 1.28 -17.76
CA CYS A 139 5.15 0.49 -17.56
C CYS A 139 5.00 -0.58 -16.48
N TYR A 140 5.25 -1.83 -16.89
CA TYR A 140 5.15 -3.02 -16.04
C TYR A 140 6.41 -3.89 -16.09
N MET A 141 7.54 -3.25 -16.42
CA MET A 141 8.86 -3.86 -16.45
C MET A 141 9.54 -3.71 -15.09
N GLY A 142 10.06 -4.83 -14.57
CA GLY A 142 10.72 -4.85 -13.25
C GLY A 142 9.86 -4.19 -12.17
N GLU A 143 10.50 -3.40 -11.32
CA GLU A 143 9.86 -2.76 -10.15
C GLU A 143 8.90 -1.61 -10.46
N CYS A 144 8.78 -1.19 -11.73
CA CYS A 144 7.70 -0.30 -12.15
C CYS A 144 6.34 -0.98 -11.96
N PHE A 145 6.23 -2.29 -12.18
CA PHE A 145 4.99 -3.02 -11.97
C PHE A 145 4.55 -2.99 -10.50
N GLU A 146 5.45 -3.29 -9.55
CA GLU A 146 5.14 -3.20 -8.12
C GLU A 146 4.79 -1.77 -7.72
N THR A 147 5.44 -0.77 -8.32
CA THR A 147 5.11 0.65 -8.11
C THR A 147 3.72 1.00 -8.65
N SER A 148 3.25 0.34 -9.73
CA SER A 148 1.89 0.49 -10.24
C SER A 148 0.83 0.04 -9.23
N LEU A 149 1.10 -1.03 -8.47
CA LEU A 149 0.18 -1.48 -7.42
C LEU A 149 0.04 -0.44 -6.30
N ILE A 150 1.16 0.14 -5.87
CA ILE A 150 1.19 1.19 -4.85
C ILE A 150 0.46 2.43 -5.37
N SER A 151 0.69 2.79 -6.63
CA SER A 151 0.01 3.92 -7.28
C SER A 151 -1.48 3.69 -7.40
N LEU A 152 -1.92 2.48 -7.78
CA LEU A 152 -3.34 2.10 -7.83
C LEU A 152 -3.99 2.29 -6.46
N ARG A 153 -3.37 1.77 -5.39
CA ARG A 153 -3.90 1.89 -4.03
C ARG A 153 -4.00 3.34 -3.57
N PHE A 154 -3.01 4.17 -3.91
CA PHE A 154 -3.04 5.61 -3.64
C PHE A 154 -4.15 6.32 -4.43
N ILE A 155 -4.21 6.15 -5.75
CA ILE A 155 -5.20 6.82 -6.62
C ILE A 155 -6.62 6.43 -6.20
N CYS A 156 -6.83 5.17 -5.82
CA CYS A 156 -8.12 4.70 -5.33
C CYS A 156 -8.59 5.44 -4.07
N THR A 157 -7.66 5.94 -3.26
CA THR A 157 -7.95 6.75 -2.07
C THR A 157 -8.08 8.23 -2.42
N ALA A 158 -7.18 8.74 -3.25
CA ALA A 158 -7.00 10.17 -3.49
C ALA A 158 -7.92 10.75 -4.57
N CYS A 159 -8.37 9.93 -5.52
CA CYS A 159 -9.19 10.34 -6.66
C CYS A 159 -10.13 9.18 -7.08
N PRO A 160 -10.97 8.65 -6.18
CA PRO A 160 -11.87 7.53 -6.46
C PRO A 160 -12.86 7.81 -7.60
N GLU A 161 -13.19 9.07 -7.85
CA GLU A 161 -14.10 9.55 -8.89
C GLU A 161 -13.53 9.41 -10.31
N ASN A 162 -12.20 9.31 -10.47
CA ASN A 162 -11.59 9.07 -11.77
C ASN A 162 -11.60 7.57 -12.12
N VAL A 163 -12.83 7.06 -12.29
CA VAL A 163 -13.13 5.66 -12.57
C VAL A 163 -12.40 5.16 -13.82
N GLN A 164 -12.24 6.00 -14.85
CA GLN A 164 -11.56 5.60 -16.07
C GLN A 164 -10.07 5.33 -15.84
N TRP A 165 -9.39 6.17 -15.06
CA TRP A 165 -7.98 5.95 -14.73
C TRP A 165 -7.80 4.67 -13.90
N LEU A 166 -8.66 4.47 -12.89
CA LEU A 166 -8.66 3.26 -12.07
C LEU A 166 -8.90 2.01 -12.91
N LYS A 167 -9.93 2.00 -13.77
CA LYS A 167 -10.22 0.86 -14.66
C LYS A 167 -9.05 0.54 -15.58
N ASN A 168 -8.44 1.56 -16.17
CA ASN A 168 -7.27 1.39 -17.04
C ASN A 168 -6.10 0.74 -16.29
N LEU A 169 -5.78 1.24 -15.09
CA LEU A 169 -4.73 0.67 -14.25
C LEU A 169 -5.02 -0.78 -13.84
N VAL A 170 -6.22 -1.05 -13.33
CA VAL A 170 -6.65 -2.39 -12.90
C VAL A 170 -6.55 -3.40 -14.04
N ASN A 171 -7.05 -3.06 -15.22
CA ASN A 171 -7.04 -3.96 -16.37
C ASN A 171 -5.63 -4.30 -16.82
N LYS A 172 -4.75 -3.30 -16.90
CA LYS A 172 -3.35 -3.49 -17.30
C LYS A 172 -2.57 -4.31 -16.26
N ILE A 173 -2.75 -4.02 -14.96
CA ILE A 173 -2.14 -4.79 -13.86
C ILE A 173 -2.65 -6.23 -13.87
N SER A 174 -3.96 -6.45 -14.05
CA SER A 174 -4.57 -7.79 -14.11
C SER A 174 -3.89 -8.65 -15.17
N LYS A 175 -3.77 -8.12 -16.40
CA LYS A 175 -3.12 -8.81 -17.52
C LYS A 175 -1.69 -9.24 -17.14
N HIS A 176 -0.92 -8.34 -16.54
CA HIS A 176 0.48 -8.62 -16.17
C HIS A 176 0.64 -9.60 -14.99
N ILE A 177 -0.34 -9.70 -14.11
CA ILE A 177 -0.35 -10.70 -13.04
C ILE A 177 -0.59 -12.09 -13.60
N ASP A 178 -1.49 -12.20 -14.57
CA ASP A 178 -1.84 -13.48 -15.18
C ASP A 178 -0.71 -14.05 -16.06
N ASP A 179 0.07 -13.16 -16.71
CA ASP A 179 1.13 -13.55 -17.63
C ASP A 179 2.36 -14.18 -16.93
N LYS A 180 2.58 -13.93 -15.64
CA LYS A 180 3.81 -14.33 -14.93
C LYS A 180 3.56 -14.68 -13.47
N LYS A 181 4.16 -15.77 -12.99
CA LYS A 181 4.18 -16.12 -11.56
C LYS A 181 4.83 -14.99 -10.74
N ARG A 182 4.13 -14.54 -9.68
CA ARG A 182 4.59 -13.44 -8.80
C ARG A 182 4.96 -13.94 -7.41
N HIS A 183 5.82 -13.18 -6.74
CA HIS A 183 6.10 -13.36 -5.32
C HIS A 183 4.81 -13.15 -4.50
N SER A 184 4.60 -13.92 -3.43
CA SER A 184 3.36 -13.87 -2.63
C SER A 184 3.06 -12.47 -2.09
N GLY A 185 4.09 -11.74 -1.63
CA GLY A 185 3.93 -10.36 -1.16
C GLY A 185 3.35 -9.40 -2.21
N ILE A 186 3.60 -9.66 -3.49
CA ILE A 186 3.03 -8.88 -4.60
C ILE A 186 1.55 -9.23 -4.77
N LEU A 187 1.19 -10.52 -4.73
CA LEU A 187 -0.20 -10.96 -4.82
C LEU A 187 -1.04 -10.45 -3.64
N PHE A 188 -0.52 -10.50 -2.42
CA PHE A 188 -1.20 -9.92 -1.26
C PHE A 188 -1.35 -8.41 -1.39
N TYR A 189 -0.39 -7.70 -1.97
CA TYR A 189 -0.53 -6.25 -2.18
C TYR A 189 -1.58 -5.95 -3.25
N TYR A 190 -1.66 -6.78 -4.30
CA TYR A 190 -2.71 -6.70 -5.30
C TYR A 190 -4.10 -6.92 -4.72
N TRP A 191 -4.29 -7.96 -3.90
CA TRP A 191 -5.55 -8.16 -3.18
C TRP A 191 -5.84 -7.03 -2.19
N LEU A 192 -4.83 -6.48 -1.52
CA LEU A 192 -4.99 -5.31 -0.66
C LEU A 192 -5.60 -4.13 -1.44
N CYS A 193 -5.21 -3.90 -2.69
CA CYS A 193 -5.82 -2.87 -3.53
C CYS A 193 -7.33 -3.10 -3.69
N PHE A 194 -7.77 -4.33 -3.99
CA PHE A 194 -9.20 -4.64 -4.12
C PHE A 194 -9.97 -4.56 -2.80
N SER A 195 -9.31 -4.91 -1.70
CA SER A 195 -9.91 -4.85 -0.37
C SER A 195 -10.27 -3.43 0.06
N GLU A 196 -9.61 -2.41 -0.51
CA GLU A 196 -9.82 -0.99 -0.21
C GLU A 196 -10.54 -0.24 -1.34
N MET A 197 -10.75 -0.88 -2.50
CA MET A 197 -11.37 -0.27 -3.68
C MET A 197 -12.89 -0.32 -3.62
N PRO A 198 -13.64 0.67 -4.18
CA PRO A 198 -15.10 0.59 -4.30
C PRO A 198 -15.57 -0.74 -4.90
N ILE A 199 -16.67 -1.29 -4.37
CA ILE A 199 -17.11 -2.65 -4.71
C ILE A 199 -17.40 -2.79 -6.21
N GLU A 200 -17.93 -1.74 -6.83
CA GLU A 200 -18.29 -1.65 -8.24
C GLU A 200 -17.08 -1.87 -9.17
N LEU A 201 -15.87 -1.59 -8.68
CA LEU A 201 -14.62 -1.82 -9.43
C LEU A 201 -13.90 -3.10 -9.01
N ALA A 202 -14.10 -3.54 -7.75
CA ALA A 202 -13.38 -4.65 -7.17
C ALA A 202 -14.08 -6.01 -7.33
N GLU A 203 -15.41 -6.05 -7.35
CA GLU A 203 -16.23 -7.26 -7.20
C GLU A 203 -15.83 -8.36 -8.20
N SER A 204 -15.87 -8.06 -9.50
CA SER A 204 -15.51 -9.03 -10.54
C SER A 204 -14.10 -9.63 -10.35
N LYS A 205 -13.17 -8.84 -9.82
CA LYS A 205 -11.80 -9.28 -9.54
C LYS A 205 -11.74 -10.13 -8.27
N ILE A 206 -12.46 -9.75 -7.22
CA ILE A 206 -12.57 -10.55 -5.99
C ILE A 206 -13.21 -11.90 -6.30
N ILE A 207 -14.30 -11.94 -7.07
CA ILE A 207 -14.96 -13.18 -7.50
C ILE A 207 -13.99 -14.08 -8.26
N ARG A 208 -13.20 -13.52 -9.17
CA ARG A 208 -12.18 -14.27 -9.92
C ARG A 208 -11.17 -14.98 -9.02
N TYR A 209 -10.74 -14.34 -7.93
CA TYR A 209 -9.78 -14.91 -6.98
C TYR A 209 -10.46 -15.59 -5.77
N LYS A 210 -11.78 -15.73 -5.76
CA LYS A 210 -12.55 -16.17 -4.57
C LYS A 210 -12.03 -17.49 -4.00
N ASP A 211 -11.82 -18.49 -4.83
CA ASP A 211 -11.38 -19.81 -4.36
C ASP A 211 -9.95 -19.78 -3.79
N GLU A 212 -9.08 -18.96 -4.37
CA GLU A 212 -7.73 -18.74 -3.86
C GLU A 212 -7.74 -17.98 -2.52
N LEU A 213 -8.57 -16.93 -2.41
CA LEU A 213 -8.81 -16.20 -1.18
C LEU A 213 -9.36 -17.13 -0.09
N LEU A 214 -10.35 -17.98 -0.41
CA LEU A 214 -10.90 -18.97 0.52
C LEU A 214 -9.85 -19.98 0.98
N LYS A 215 -8.97 -20.44 0.07
CA LYS A 215 -7.85 -21.30 0.43
C LYS A 215 -6.89 -20.59 1.40
N HIS A 216 -6.60 -19.31 1.18
CA HIS A 216 -5.71 -18.53 2.05
C HIS A 216 -6.32 -18.20 3.43
N ILE A 217 -7.62 -17.90 3.50
CA ILE A 217 -8.27 -17.61 4.78
C ILE A 217 -8.41 -18.86 5.65
N ASN A 218 -8.52 -20.06 5.06
CA ASN A 218 -8.55 -21.33 5.79
C ASN A 218 -7.17 -21.85 6.19
N ARG A 219 -6.10 -21.47 5.47
CA ARG A 219 -4.73 -21.91 5.77
C ARG A 219 -4.21 -21.33 7.09
N SER A 220 -3.59 -22.12 7.95
CA SER A 220 -2.91 -21.62 9.14
C SER A 220 -1.51 -21.08 8.86
N PHE A 221 -1.09 -20.03 9.57
CA PHE A 221 0.22 -19.40 9.40
C PHE A 221 1.12 -19.59 10.63
N VAL A 222 2.42 -19.68 10.38
CA VAL A 222 3.47 -19.86 11.40
C VAL A 222 3.77 -18.52 12.08
N MET A 223 3.94 -18.52 13.41
CA MET A 223 4.08 -17.31 14.24
C MET A 223 5.46 -17.19 14.93
N ASN A 224 6.51 -17.72 14.30
CA ASN A 224 7.83 -17.91 14.93
C ASN A 224 8.66 -16.62 15.15
N SER A 225 8.32 -15.50 14.50
CA SER A 225 9.05 -14.23 14.63
C SER A 225 8.10 -13.05 14.56
N GLU A 226 8.48 -11.90 15.11
CA GLU A 226 7.64 -10.69 15.07
C GLU A 226 7.32 -10.25 13.64
N GLN A 227 8.27 -10.39 12.72
CA GLN A 227 8.04 -10.16 11.30
C GLN A 227 7.01 -11.14 10.71
N ASN A 228 7.11 -12.43 11.06
CA ASN A 228 6.13 -13.43 10.63
C ASN A 228 4.75 -13.17 11.20
N LYS A 229 4.66 -12.74 12.47
CA LYS A 229 3.40 -12.38 13.11
C LYS A 229 2.72 -11.24 12.36
N ASN A 230 3.41 -10.13 12.18
CA ASN A 230 2.87 -8.95 11.49
C ASN A 230 2.43 -9.27 10.05
N MET A 231 3.24 -10.03 9.31
CA MET A 231 2.89 -10.44 7.95
C MET A 231 1.70 -11.41 7.91
N SER A 232 1.65 -12.39 8.81
CA SER A 232 0.56 -13.38 8.85
C SER A 232 -0.77 -12.74 9.19
N TYR A 233 -0.80 -11.85 10.18
CA TYR A 233 -1.99 -11.06 10.51
C TYR A 233 -2.41 -10.20 9.31
N LEU A 234 -1.47 -9.45 8.73
CA LEU A 234 -1.74 -8.60 7.57
C LEU A 234 -2.39 -9.40 6.43
N CYS A 235 -1.81 -10.56 6.06
CA CYS A 235 -2.36 -11.43 5.04
C CYS A 235 -3.79 -11.90 5.36
N LYS A 236 -4.06 -12.27 6.62
CA LYS A 236 -5.41 -12.67 7.04
C LYS A 236 -6.42 -11.54 6.86
N TYR A 237 -6.07 -10.34 7.30
CA TYR A 237 -6.95 -9.18 7.18
C TYR A 237 -7.17 -8.74 5.74
N ILE A 238 -6.14 -8.78 4.88
CA ILE A 238 -6.29 -8.52 3.44
C ILE A 238 -7.33 -9.47 2.84
N VAL A 239 -7.18 -10.77 3.08
CA VAL A 239 -8.08 -11.78 2.52
C VAL A 239 -9.48 -11.66 3.09
N ARG A 240 -9.61 -11.42 4.40
CA ARG A 240 -10.90 -11.11 5.06
C ARG A 240 -11.59 -9.94 4.36
N ASN A 241 -10.89 -8.82 4.18
CA ASN A 241 -11.46 -7.60 3.61
C ASN A 241 -11.88 -7.76 2.15
N CYS A 242 -11.16 -8.59 1.37
CA CYS A 242 -11.61 -8.96 0.04
C CYS A 242 -12.89 -9.79 0.10
N LEU A 243 -12.95 -10.83 0.94
CA LEU A 243 -14.11 -11.71 0.99
C LEU A 243 -15.34 -11.00 1.58
N SER A 244 -15.18 -10.19 2.63
CA SER A 244 -16.29 -9.48 3.29
C SER A 244 -16.99 -8.45 2.42
N LYS A 245 -16.41 -8.10 1.28
CA LYS A 245 -17.03 -7.31 0.23
C LYS A 245 -18.10 -8.05 -0.58
N LEU A 246 -18.13 -9.38 -0.52
CA LEU A 246 -19.15 -10.20 -1.15
C LEU A 246 -20.26 -10.51 -0.14
N ASP A 247 -21.53 -10.37 -0.55
CA ASP A 247 -22.69 -10.52 0.34
C ASP A 247 -22.69 -11.85 1.12
N ASP A 248 -22.37 -12.96 0.43
CA ASP A 248 -22.32 -14.29 1.05
C ASP A 248 -21.33 -14.40 2.22
N TYR A 249 -20.32 -13.51 2.24
CA TYR A 249 -19.19 -13.49 3.14
C TYR A 249 -19.11 -12.21 4.00
N ALA A 250 -20.10 -11.31 3.91
CA ALA A 250 -20.13 -10.05 4.67
C ALA A 250 -19.93 -10.23 6.18
N PHE A 251 -20.40 -11.36 6.72
CA PHE A 251 -20.23 -11.76 8.12
C PHE A 251 -18.77 -11.87 8.58
N LEU A 252 -17.80 -11.98 7.66
CA LEU A 252 -16.38 -12.03 7.99
C LEU A 252 -15.83 -10.67 8.43
N GLN A 253 -16.50 -9.55 8.13
CA GLN A 253 -16.01 -8.20 8.42
C GLN A 253 -15.71 -7.99 9.91
N ASN A 254 -16.55 -8.57 10.78
CA ASN A 254 -16.49 -8.39 12.23
C ASN A 254 -15.72 -9.53 12.92
N ARG A 255 -14.88 -10.25 12.19
CA ARG A 255 -14.11 -11.38 12.70
C ARG A 255 -12.63 -11.08 12.69
N ASP A 256 -11.97 -11.57 13.73
CA ASP A 256 -10.53 -11.46 13.90
C ASP A 256 -9.86 -12.84 13.79
N PRO A 257 -8.66 -12.89 13.19
CA PRO A 257 -7.80 -14.07 13.27
C PRO A 257 -7.36 -14.30 14.73
N TYR A 258 -7.21 -15.57 15.10
CA TYR A 258 -6.82 -16.00 16.44
C TYR A 258 -5.63 -16.95 16.40
N ILE A 259 -4.84 -16.97 17.47
CA ILE A 259 -3.76 -17.95 17.63
C ILE A 259 -4.33 -19.16 18.35
N ASN A 260 -4.15 -20.35 17.78
CA ASN A 260 -4.55 -21.59 18.44
C ASN A 260 -3.50 -21.97 19.49
N GLU A 261 -3.93 -22.17 20.73
CA GLU A 261 -3.04 -22.49 21.85
C GLU A 261 -2.33 -23.85 21.68
N LYS A 262 -2.91 -24.79 20.92
CA LYS A 262 -2.36 -26.15 20.75
C LYS A 262 -1.13 -26.19 19.86
N ASP A 263 -1.10 -25.38 18.80
CA ASP A 263 -0.03 -25.42 17.79
C ASP A 263 0.69 -24.07 17.59
N GLY A 264 0.23 -23.02 18.27
CA GLY A 264 0.80 -21.67 18.19
C GLY A 264 0.61 -20.98 16.82
N ARG A 265 -0.24 -21.51 15.95
CA ARG A 265 -0.43 -21.00 14.59
C ARG A 265 -1.61 -20.04 14.52
N LEU A 266 -1.57 -19.14 13.54
CA LEU A 266 -2.64 -18.17 13.28
C LEU A 266 -3.71 -18.78 12.37
N TYR A 267 -4.96 -18.78 12.86
CA TYR A 267 -6.16 -19.25 12.17
C TYR A 267 -7.13 -18.09 11.92
N PHE A 268 -8.19 -18.36 11.16
CA PHE A 268 -9.30 -17.42 10.96
C PHE A 268 -10.63 -18.17 11.13
N PRO A 269 -11.63 -17.61 11.84
CA PRO A 269 -12.92 -18.25 12.00
C PRO A 269 -13.77 -18.03 10.74
N VAL A 270 -13.86 -19.04 9.85
CA VAL A 270 -14.53 -18.92 8.54
C VAL A 270 -15.99 -19.40 8.58
N GLU A 271 -16.37 -20.27 9.51
CA GLU A 271 -17.73 -20.85 9.56
C GLU A 271 -18.77 -19.84 10.06
N LYS A 272 -19.89 -19.67 9.35
CA LYS A 272 -21.05 -18.91 9.87
C LYS A 272 -21.44 -19.54 11.21
N GLN A 273 -21.42 -18.76 12.30
CA GLN A 273 -21.99 -19.24 13.56
C GLN A 273 -23.46 -19.53 13.25
N LYS A 274 -23.88 -20.79 13.42
CA LYS A 274 -25.30 -21.13 13.37
C LYS A 274 -25.95 -20.35 14.50
N THR A 275 -26.83 -19.42 14.13
CA THR A 275 -27.68 -18.69 15.07
C THR A 275 -28.76 -19.62 15.59
#